data_AF-A0AAV8T1Q5-F1
#
_entry.id   AF-A0AAV8T1Q5-F1
#
_cell.length_a   1.000
_cell.length_b   1.000
_cell.length_c   1.000
_cell.angle_alpha   90.00
_cell.angle_beta   90.00
_cell.angle_gamma   90.00
#
_symmetry.space_group_name_H-M   'P 1'
#
loop_
_entity.id
_entity.type
_entity.pdbx_description
1 polymer ?
#
loop_
_entity_poly.entity_id
_entity_poly.type
_entity_poly.pdbx_seq_one_letter_code
_entity_poly.pdbx_strand_id
1 'polypeptide(L)'
;MSEDEPVNSKLRVSVTVDDTARKSLVDPAVQKGCSDESLKTMMEICLRCLSDEPKDRPSVEDVLWNLQFAAQVQDSWKGTLQNNHDSMNSSTHYPIPLD
;
A
#
# COMPACT_ATOMS: atom_id res chain seq x y z
N MET A 1 -2.67 -2.09 -35.92
CA MET A 1 -3.71 -1.53 -35.05
C MET A 1 -3.65 -2.34 -33.77
N SER A 2 -2.75 -1.95 -32.87
CA SER A 2 -2.66 -2.54 -31.54
C SER A 2 -3.33 -1.52 -30.65
N GLU A 3 -4.60 -1.74 -30.34
CA GLU A 3 -5.25 -0.94 -29.31
C GLU A 3 -4.64 -1.41 -28.00
N ASP A 4 -3.73 -0.60 -27.45
CA ASP A 4 -3.21 -0.79 -26.11
C ASP A 4 -4.41 -0.89 -25.17
N GLU A 5 -4.55 -2.05 -24.55
CA GLU A 5 -5.58 -2.34 -23.56
C GLU A 5 -5.49 -1.24 -22.48
N PRO A 6 -6.59 -0.54 -22.17
CA PRO A 6 -6.52 0.65 -21.33
C PRO A 6 -5.96 0.25 -19.98
N VAL A 7 -4.81 0.81 -19.55
CA VAL A 7 -4.11 0.47 -18.29
C VAL A 7 -5.05 0.33 -17.08
N ASN A 8 -6.16 1.08 -17.10
CA ASN A 8 -7.24 1.07 -16.14
C ASN A 8 -7.91 -0.32 -15.98
N SER A 9 -8.20 -1.07 -17.06
CA SER A 9 -8.92 -2.36 -16.99
C SER A 9 -8.15 -3.45 -16.24
N LYS A 10 -6.85 -3.63 -16.51
CA LYS A 10 -6.01 -4.60 -15.79
C LYS A 10 -5.87 -4.25 -14.30
N LEU A 11 -5.78 -2.95 -14.01
CA LEU A 11 -5.70 -2.44 -12.64
C LEU A 11 -7.03 -2.64 -11.88
N ARG A 12 -8.19 -2.41 -12.54
CA ARG A 12 -9.53 -2.63 -11.96
C ARG A 12 -9.74 -4.07 -11.56
N VAL A 13 -9.42 -5.01 -12.44
CA VAL A 13 -9.55 -6.44 -12.16
C VAL A 13 -8.74 -6.80 -10.93
N SER A 14 -7.46 -6.43 -10.92
CA SER A 14 -6.54 -6.82 -9.85
C SER A 14 -6.91 -6.23 -8.49
N VAL A 15 -7.48 -5.02 -8.44
CA VAL A 15 -7.96 -4.40 -7.18
C VAL A 15 -9.06 -5.22 -6.50
N THR A 16 -9.89 -5.94 -7.26
CA THR A 16 -11.09 -6.63 -6.74
C THR A 16 -10.87 -8.08 -6.31
N VAL A 17 -9.71 -8.67 -6.59
CA VAL A 17 -9.49 -10.13 -6.46
C VAL A 17 -8.84 -10.47 -5.10
N ASP A 18 -7.53 -10.32 -4.98
CA ASP A 18 -6.77 -10.65 -3.77
C ASP A 18 -5.39 -9.98 -3.77
N ASP A 19 -4.65 -10.17 -2.68
CA ASP A 19 -3.31 -9.63 -2.44
C ASP A 19 -2.28 -10.07 -3.50
N THR A 20 -2.39 -11.32 -3.96
CA THR A 20 -1.46 -11.89 -4.94
C THR A 20 -1.67 -11.24 -6.30
N ALA A 21 -2.93 -11.09 -6.70
CA ALA A 21 -3.30 -10.40 -7.93
C ALA A 21 -2.80 -8.95 -7.94
N ARG A 22 -2.99 -8.19 -6.85
CA ARG A 22 -2.50 -6.81 -6.73
C ARG A 22 -0.98 -6.73 -6.82
N LYS A 23 -0.27 -7.60 -6.09
CA LYS A 23 1.20 -7.62 -6.10
C LYS A 23 1.78 -8.02 -7.46
N SER A 24 1.07 -8.80 -8.26
CA SER A 24 1.53 -9.17 -9.61
C SER A 24 1.67 -7.99 -10.57
N LEU A 25 1.00 -6.86 -10.29
CA LEU A 25 1.03 -5.67 -11.11
C LEU A 25 2.04 -4.60 -10.67
N VAL A 26 2.62 -4.74 -9.48
CA VAL A 26 3.57 -3.76 -8.95
C VAL A 26 5.00 -4.19 -9.18
N ASP A 27 5.87 -3.19 -9.28
CA ASP A 27 7.31 -3.41 -9.37
C ASP A 27 7.80 -4.36 -8.27
N PRO A 28 8.65 -5.37 -8.59
CA PRO A 28 9.16 -6.32 -7.61
C PRO A 28 9.80 -5.70 -6.37
N ALA A 29 10.40 -4.50 -6.47
CA ALA A 29 10.95 -3.78 -5.34
C ALA A 29 9.87 -3.31 -4.36
N VAL A 30 8.65 -3.09 -4.83
CA VAL A 30 7.49 -2.66 -4.02
C VAL A 30 6.78 -3.87 -3.39
N GLN A 31 6.69 -5.01 -4.09
CA GLN A 31 5.92 -6.19 -3.65
C GLN A 31 6.21 -6.67 -2.22
N LYS A 32 7.48 -6.54 -1.79
CA LYS A 32 7.95 -6.99 -0.46
C LYS A 32 7.94 -5.89 0.60
N GLY A 33 7.81 -4.63 0.18
CA GLY A 33 7.94 -3.45 1.03
C GLY A 33 6.62 -2.82 1.44
N CYS A 34 5.50 -3.29 0.87
CA CYS A 34 4.18 -2.70 1.12
C CYS A 34 3.23 -3.65 1.85
N SER A 35 2.44 -3.06 2.74
CA SER A 35 1.25 -3.72 3.26
C SER A 35 0.25 -3.89 2.11
N ASP A 36 -0.56 -4.93 2.22
CA ASP A 36 -1.58 -5.21 1.24
C ASP A 36 -2.66 -4.11 1.17
N GLU A 37 -3.14 -3.65 2.33
CA GLU A 37 -4.16 -2.61 2.42
C GLU A 37 -3.66 -1.27 1.87
N SER A 38 -2.44 -0.87 2.21
CA SER A 38 -1.81 0.33 1.63
C SER A 38 -1.73 0.23 0.11
N LEU A 39 -1.37 -0.93 -0.42
CA LEU A 39 -1.33 -1.15 -1.86
C LEU A 39 -2.72 -1.06 -2.48
N LYS A 40 -3.76 -1.59 -1.81
CA LYS A 40 -5.15 -1.47 -2.26
C LYS A 40 -5.56 -0.02 -2.44
N THR A 41 -5.38 0.79 -1.39
CA THR A 41 -5.75 2.20 -1.39
C THR A 41 -5.05 2.95 -2.52
N MET A 42 -3.74 2.70 -2.70
CA MET A 42 -2.93 3.28 -3.77
C MET A 42 -3.48 2.92 -5.16
N MET A 43 -3.82 1.66 -5.38
CA MET A 43 -4.39 1.22 -6.66
C MET A 43 -5.77 1.82 -6.91
N GLU A 44 -6.64 1.87 -5.89
CA GLU A 44 -7.99 2.46 -5.98
C GLU A 44 -7.94 3.96 -6.29
N ILE A 45 -7.03 4.72 -5.65
CA ILE A 45 -6.89 6.15 -5.95
C ILE A 45 -6.31 6.37 -7.36
N CYS A 46 -5.32 5.56 -7.78
CA CYS A 46 -4.80 5.61 -9.16
C CYS A 46 -5.89 5.36 -10.20
N LEU A 47 -6.78 4.38 -9.95
CA LEU A 47 -7.90 4.07 -10.83
C LEU A 47 -8.85 5.26 -11.02
N ARG A 48 -9.21 5.94 -9.93
CA ARG A 48 -10.10 7.11 -9.99
C ARG A 48 -9.42 8.31 -10.66
N CYS A 49 -8.13 8.54 -10.40
CA CYS A 49 -7.36 9.59 -11.08
C CYS A 49 -7.30 9.38 -12.61
N LEU A 50 -7.27 8.12 -13.05
CA LEU A 50 -7.22 7.73 -14.46
C LEU A 50 -8.62 7.52 -15.09
N SER A 51 -9.70 7.98 -14.44
CA SER A 51 -11.03 7.88 -15.01
C SER A 51 -11.17 8.74 -16.27
N ASP A 52 -11.81 8.20 -17.30
CA ASP A 52 -12.19 8.95 -18.50
C ASP A 52 -13.27 10.00 -18.19
N GLU A 53 -14.10 9.74 -17.19
CA GLU A 53 -15.15 10.64 -16.72
C GLU A 53 -14.57 11.66 -15.71
N PRO A 54 -14.50 12.96 -16.04
CA PRO A 54 -13.83 13.96 -15.20
C PRO A 54 -14.46 14.10 -13.80
N LYS A 55 -15.76 13.87 -13.68
CA LYS A 55 -16.50 13.91 -12.41
C LYS A 55 -16.13 12.79 -11.43
N ASP A 56 -15.56 11.69 -11.93
CA ASP A 56 -15.14 10.55 -11.11
C ASP A 56 -13.68 10.71 -10.64
N ARG A 57 -12.95 11.70 -11.19
CA ARG A 57 -11.60 12.03 -10.74
C ARG A 57 -11.66 12.71 -9.36
N PRO A 58 -10.83 12.28 -8.41
CA PRO A 58 -10.80 12.84 -7.06
C PRO A 58 -10.32 14.30 -7.07
N SER A 59 -10.70 15.06 -6.04
CA SER A 59 -10.02 16.32 -5.73
C SER A 59 -8.58 16.06 -5.30
N VAL A 60 -7.72 17.08 -5.35
CA VAL A 60 -6.33 16.92 -4.86
C VAL A 60 -6.31 16.65 -3.36
N GLU A 61 -7.26 17.20 -2.61
CA GLU A 61 -7.47 16.95 -1.19
C GLU A 61 -7.78 15.47 -0.93
N ASP A 62 -8.68 14.88 -1.71
CA ASP A 62 -9.01 13.45 -1.62
C ASP A 62 -7.80 12.58 -1.94
N VAL A 63 -7.01 12.95 -2.97
CA VAL A 63 -5.77 12.22 -3.31
C VAL A 63 -4.81 12.26 -2.13
N LEU A 64 -4.52 13.44 -1.59
CA LEU A 64 -3.61 13.60 -0.46
C LEU A 64 -4.07 12.81 0.76
N TRP A 65 -5.36 12.85 1.07
CA TRP A 65 -5.94 12.10 2.18
C TRP A 65 -5.74 10.59 2.02
N ASN A 66 -6.01 10.04 0.83
CA ASN A 66 -5.83 8.61 0.55
C ASN A 66 -4.36 8.20 0.64
N LEU A 67 -3.44 9.04 0.17
CA LEU A 67 -2.00 8.78 0.27
C LEU A 67 -1.51 8.81 1.72
N GLN A 68 -1.99 9.75 2.53
CA GLN A 68 -1.68 9.82 3.96
C GLN A 68 -2.23 8.61 4.71
N PHE A 69 -3.46 8.20 4.42
CA PHE A 69 -4.05 6.98 4.97
C PHE A 69 -3.22 5.75 4.60
N ALA A 70 -2.86 5.58 3.33
CA ALA A 70 -2.03 4.46 2.89
C ALA A 70 -0.67 4.43 3.60
N ALA A 71 -0.04 5.60 3.81
CA ALA A 71 1.21 5.72 4.56
C ALA A 71 1.06 5.36 6.04
N GLN A 72 -0.01 5.81 6.70
CA GLN A 72 -0.28 5.46 8.10
C GLN A 72 -0.48 3.96 8.29
N VAL A 73 -1.22 3.31 7.40
CA VAL A 73 -1.42 1.85 7.39
C VAL A 73 -0.08 1.14 7.17
N GLN A 74 0.75 1.67 6.28
CA GLN A 74 2.06 1.11 5.96
C GLN A 74 3.02 1.14 7.16
N ASP A 75 3.06 2.24 7.89
CA ASP A 75 3.91 2.40 9.06
C ASP A 75 3.46 1.50 10.21
N SER A 76 2.15 1.38 10.41
CA SER A 76 1.56 0.44 11.37
C SER A 76 1.98 -1.00 11.07
N TRP A 77 1.89 -1.41 9.79
CA TRP A 77 2.34 -2.73 9.35
C TRP A 77 3.83 -2.97 9.57
N LYS A 78 4.69 -1.99 9.24
CA LYS A 78 6.15 -2.08 9.49
C LYS A 78 6.47 -2.24 10.97
N GLY A 79 5.76 -1.53 11.84
CA GLY A 79 5.88 -1.69 13.29
C GLY A 79 5.63 -3.13 13.74
N THR A 80 4.60 -3.80 13.18
CA THR A 80 4.33 -5.21 13.51
C THR A 80 5.41 -6.17 13.04
N LEU A 81 6.05 -5.90 11.89
CA LEU A 81 7.15 -6.73 11.40
C LEU A 81 8.40 -6.59 12.27
N GLN A 82 8.71 -5.37 12.71
CA GLN A 82 9.86 -5.12 13.58
C GLN A 82 9.68 -5.76 14.97
N ASN A 83 8.48 -5.68 15.54
CA ASN A 83 8.17 -6.31 16.82
C ASN A 83 8.39 -7.83 16.83
N ASN A 84 8.27 -8.47 15.66
CA ASN A 84 8.53 -9.91 15.50
C ASN A 84 10.02 -10.25 15.42
N HIS A 85 10.89 -9.30 15.05
CA HIS A 85 12.35 -9.49 15.03
C HIS A 85 12.98 -9.31 16.42
N ASP A 86 12.36 -8.52 17.30
CA ASP A 86 12.90 -8.23 18.63
C ASP A 86 12.59 -9.30 19.69
N SER A 87 11.74 -10.28 19.37
CA SER A 87 11.48 -11.45 20.24
C SER A 87 12.64 -12.46 20.28
N MET A 88 13.70 -12.26 19.50
CA MET A 88 14.93 -13.05 19.53
C MET A 88 16.13 -12.27 20.11
N ASN A 89 15.92 -11.33 21.04
CA ASN A 89 17.02 -10.77 21.84
C ASN A 89 16.64 -10.46 23.31
N SER A 90 15.55 -11.00 23.84
CA SER A 90 15.20 -10.81 25.26
C SER A 90 16.00 -11.74 26.16
N SER A 91 17.33 -11.66 26.12
CA SER A 91 18.19 -12.23 27.15
C SER A 91 19.50 -11.44 27.32
N THR A 92 19.39 -10.12 27.46
CA THR A 92 20.41 -9.33 28.19
C THR A 92 19.72 -8.43 29.19
N HIS A 93 19.68 -8.95 30.42
CA HIS A 93 19.39 -8.24 31.66
C HIS A 93 20.35 -7.06 31.84
N TYR A 94 19.85 -5.82 31.84
CA TYR A 94 20.50 -4.69 32.52
C TYR A 94 19.46 -3.75 33.16
N PRO A 95 19.73 -3.23 34.37
CA PRO A 95 18.75 -2.57 35.23
C PRO A 95 18.59 -1.08 34.95
N ILE A 96 17.45 -0.54 35.40
CA ILE A 96 17.09 0.89 35.41
C ILE A 96 17.89 1.62 36.51
N PRO A 97 18.59 2.73 36.23
CA PRO A 97 18.93 3.73 37.24
C PRO A 97 17.79 4.74 37.38
N LEU A 98 17.38 4.97 38.62
CA LEU A 98 16.59 6.14 39.03
C LEU A 98 17.51 7.38 39.01
N ASP A 99 17.14 8.38 38.21
CA ASP A 99 17.07 9.81 38.61
C ASP A 99 16.22 10.59 37.59
#